data_AF-A0A7C1Q3H5-F1
#
_entry.id   AF-A0A7C1Q3H5-F1
#
_cell.length_a   1.000
_cell.length_b   1.000
_cell.length_c   1.000
_cell.angle_alpha   90.00
_cell.angle_beta   90.00
_cell.angle_gamma   90.00
#
_symmetry.space_group_name_H-M   'P 1'
#
loop_
_entity.id
_entity.type
_entity.pdbx_description
1 polymer ?
#
loop_
_entity_poly.entity_id
_entity_poly.type
_entity_poly.pdbx_seq_one_letter_code
_entity_poly.pdbx_strand_id
1 'polypeptide(L)' 'MTENASGADVKSICTEAGMFTIRENRDTVEKIDFEHAIDKVLKSKEEGTLREVAGVMYS' A
#
# COMPACT_ATOMS: atom_id res chain seq x y z
N MET A 1 0.65 -2.09 -14.42
CA MET A 1 0.79 -2.42 -12.98
C MET A 1 1.00 -1.19 -12.07
N THR A 2 0.83 0.04 -12.55
CA THR A 2 0.73 1.26 -11.69
C THR A 2 -0.20 2.31 -12.32
N GLU A 3 -1.03 1.91 -13.29
CA GLU A 3 -1.95 2.83 -13.97
C GLU A 3 -2.96 3.33 -12.92
N ASN A 4 -2.86 4.61 -12.56
CA ASN A 4 -3.58 5.33 -11.48
C ASN A 4 -2.92 5.41 -10.09
N ALA A 5 -1.66 4.99 -9.92
CA ALA A 5 -0.90 5.27 -8.69
C ALA A 5 -0.36 6.71 -8.71
N SER A 6 -0.66 7.50 -7.67
CA SER A 6 -0.06 8.82 -7.46
C SER A 6 1.40 8.70 -7.00
N GLY A 7 2.17 9.79 -7.07
CA GLY A 7 3.54 9.81 -6.52
C GLY A 7 3.60 9.48 -5.02
N ALA A 8 2.53 9.77 -4.27
CA ALA A 8 2.40 9.36 -2.87
C ALA A 8 2.19 7.84 -2.74
N ASP A 9 1.41 7.23 -3.62
CA ASP A 9 1.20 5.77 -3.63
C ASP A 9 2.53 5.05 -3.92
N VAL A 10 3.31 5.54 -4.89
CA VAL A 10 4.64 4.98 -5.21
C VAL A 10 5.59 5.07 -3.99
N LYS A 11 5.60 6.21 -3.27
CA LYS A 11 6.40 6.37 -2.06
C LYS A 11 5.98 5.37 -0.97
N SER A 12 4.69 5.20 -0.75
CA SER A 12 4.14 4.26 0.22
C SER A 12 4.50 2.81 -0.15
N ILE A 13 4.39 2.44 -1.43
CA ILE A 13 4.77 1.11 -1.94
C ILE A 13 6.25 0.83 -1.64
N CYS A 14 7.17 1.75 -1.96
CA CYS A 14 8.59 1.54 -1.70
C CYS A 14 8.90 1.41 -0.19
N THR A 15 8.18 2.17 0.64
CA THR A 15 8.33 2.12 2.10
C THR A 15 7.88 0.76 2.65
N GLU A 16 6.71 0.27 2.20
CA GLU A 16 6.16 -1.00 2.64
C GLU A 16 6.95 -2.20 2.11
N ALA A 17 7.47 -2.14 0.87
CA ALA A 17 8.33 -3.17 0.31
C ALA A 17 9.59 -3.35 1.17
N GLY A 18 10.29 -2.25 1.49
CA GLY A 18 11.46 -2.30 2.38
C GLY A 18 11.11 -2.80 3.79
N MET A 19 9.93 -2.43 4.30
CA MET A 19 9.45 -2.91 5.60
C MET A 19 9.20 -4.43 5.60
N PHE A 20 8.66 -4.99 4.51
CA PHE A 20 8.48 -6.45 4.37
C PHE A 20 9.82 -7.17 4.31
N THR A 21 10.77 -6.67 3.52
CA THR A 21 12.12 -7.23 3.43
C THR A 21 12.82 -7.26 4.81
N ILE A 22 12.75 -6.17 5.59
CA ILE A 22 13.33 -6.12 6.94
C ILE A 22 12.64 -7.10 7.90
N ARG A 23 11.31 -7.23 7.82
CA ARG A 23 10.55 -8.18 8.67
C ARG A 23 10.94 -9.63 8.43
N GLU A 24 11.36 -9.95 7.20
CA GLU A 24 11.84 -11.29 6.83
C GLU A 24 13.34 -11.50 7.11
N ASN A 25 14.02 -10.53 7.75
CA ASN A 25 15.48 -10.53 7.96
C ASN A 25 16.27 -10.67 6.65
N ARG A 26 15.76 -10.06 5.58
CA ARG A 26 16.43 -9.97 4.28
C ARG A 26 17.05 -8.58 4.14
N ASP A 27 18.16 -8.49 3.42
CA ASP A 27 18.86 -7.22 3.16
C ASP A 27 18.61 -6.68 1.74
N THR A 28 17.96 -7.47 0.88
CA THR A 28 17.70 -7.13 -0.51
C THR A 28 16.22 -7.26 -0.83
N VAL A 29 15.66 -6.19 -1.38
CA VAL A 29 14.27 -6.15 -1.83
C VAL A 29 14.13 -6.97 -3.10
N GLU A 30 13.13 -7.85 -3.14
CA GLU A 30 12.79 -8.66 -4.31
C GLU A 30 11.41 -8.27 -4.85
N LYS A 31 11.09 -8.80 -6.04
CA LYS A 31 9.82 -8.54 -6.72
C LYS A 31 8.59 -8.86 -5.86
N ILE A 32 8.68 -9.92 -5.07
CA ILE A 32 7.59 -10.36 -4.18
C ILE A 32 7.25 -9.31 -3.11
N ASP A 33 8.24 -8.57 -2.62
CA ASP A 33 8.05 -7.52 -1.60
C ASP A 33 7.25 -6.35 -2.19
N PHE A 34 7.52 -6.01 -3.45
CA PHE A 34 6.75 -5.00 -4.19
C PHE A 34 5.32 -5.46 -4.47
N GLU A 35 5.11 -6.73 -4.84
CA GLU A 35 3.77 -7.28 -5.06
C GLU A 35 2.93 -7.22 -3.78
N HIS A 36 3.50 -7.60 -2.64
CA HIS A 36 2.85 -7.49 -1.33
C HIS A 36 2.60 -6.03 -0.92
N ALA A 37 3.55 -5.13 -1.16
CA ALA A 37 3.41 -3.71 -0.85
C ALA A 37 2.32 -3.03 -1.69
N ILE A 38 2.23 -3.35 -2.99
CA ILE A 38 1.19 -2.86 -3.88
C ILE A 38 -0.19 -3.32 -3.39
N ASP A 39 -0.34 -4.62 -3.10
CA ASP A 39 -1.60 -5.19 -2.62
C ASP A 39 -2.04 -4.52 -1.31
N LYS A 40 -1.11 -4.34 -0.35
CA LYS A 40 -1.39 -3.66 0.91
C LYS A 40 -1.82 -2.20 0.71
N VAL A 41 -1.06 -1.42 -0.07
CA VAL A 41 -1.32 0.02 -0.24
C VAL A 41 -2.63 0.27 -0.99
N LEU A 42 -2.90 -0.49 -2.05
CA LEU A 42 -4.12 -0.35 -2.84
C LEU A 42 -5.36 -0.78 -2.04
N LYS A 43 -5.31 -1.91 -1.32
CA LYS A 43 -6.41 -2.34 -0.43
C LYS A 43 -6.67 -1.33 0.68
N SER A 44 -5.63 -0.81 1.31
CA SER A 44 -5.78 0.20 2.38
C SER A 44 -6.46 1.48 1.90
N LYS A 45 -6.27 1.86 0.63
CA LYS A 45 -6.91 3.03 0.01
C LYS A 45 -8.40 2.78 -0.23
N GLU A 46 -8.75 1.59 -0.67
CA GLU A 46 -10.15 1.15 -0.84
C GLU A 46 -10.88 1.12 0.52
N GLU A 47 -10.27 0.54 1.55
CA GLU A 47 -10.80 0.51 2.92
C GLU A 47 -10.91 1.92 3.55
N GLY A 48 -9.92 2.78 3.31
CA GLY A 48 -9.96 4.18 3.76
C GLY A 48 -11.13 4.95 3.14
N THR A 49 -11.36 4.75 1.83
CA THR A 49 -12.50 5.34 1.12
C THR A 49 -13.84 4.85 1.68
N LEU A 50 -13.95 3.54 1.97
CA LEU A 50 -15.14 2.96 2.59
C LEU A 50 -15.41 3.51 4.00
N ARG A 51 -14.36 3.76 4.79
CA ARG A 51 -14.50 4.37 6.13
C ARG A 51 -14.93 5.83 6.06
N GLU A 52 -14.44 6.57 5.08
CA GLU A 52 -14.82 7.97 4.88
C GLU A 52 -16.30 8.10 4.51
N VAL A 53 -16.81 7.26 3.60
CA VAL A 53 -18.25 7.28 3.24
C VAL A 53 -19.15 6.79 4.38
N ALA A 54 -18.69 5.85 5.21
CA ALA A 54 -19.45 5.37 6.36
C ALA A 54 -19.51 6.42 7.50
N GLY A 55 -18.46 7.24 7.66
CA GLY A 55 -18.42 8.33 8.65
C GLY A 55 -19.28 9.54 8.29
N VAL A 56 -19.67 9.68 7.02
CA VAL A 56 -20.49 10.79 6.49
C VAL A 56 -21.98 10.42 6.42
N MET A 57 -22.40 9.30 7.01
CA MET A 57 -23.79 8.82 6.91
C MET A 57 -24.79 9.76 7.61
N TYR A 58 -25.30 10.72 6.82
CA TYR A 58 -26.46 11.61 6.92
C TYR A 58 -26.88 12.14 8.30
N SER A 59 -26.72 13.45 8.49
CA SER A 59 -27.47 14.27 9.47
C SER A 59 -28.88 14.57 8.99
#